data_AF-A0A7V6BZ00-F1
#
_entry.id   AF-A0A7V6BZ00-F1
#
_cell.length_a   1.000
_cell.length_b   1.000
_cell.length_c   1.000
_cell.angle_alpha   90.00
_cell.angle_beta   90.00
_cell.angle_gamma   90.00
#
_symmetry.space_group_name_H-M   'P 1'
#
loop_
_entity.id
_entity.type
_entity.pdbx_description
1 polymer ?
#
loop_
_entity_poly.entity_id
_entity_poly.type
_entity_poly.pdbx_seq_one_letter_code
_entity_poly.pdbx_strand_id
1 'polypeptide(L)'
;MFIKTRFLLVALITILLVACNPIMVDGLEPKPNNPKPASPKLIPNPIVFISQFPIQEDFTTITSTFGNHLATMRSAGRGGDLMIIYPDGSLKNLTKEAGYGMSGLQTQRAIAVRDPEVHWDGKKVIFSMIIGAPSEQYDYQDYYWQIYEISNLAKEQTPVISKLANQPSNYNNISPIYTSDDKIIFTSDRPRDGQRHLYPQLDEYEETPTVSGLWRLEPSSGRLELLDHAPSGAFSPIIDSFGRVIYTRWDHLQRDQQADSDAEKGGKCEYCAFNYSGEGVNSVPTNSNEEVFPEPRESRKDLLAGTPYTGHFFNHFFPWMMNQDGTNLETLNHVGRHELHDYFNKSRNDDPALQEGYAGNFERVNQNSIENLFEISEDSNKAGRYLAINAPEFGTHGAGQIVALYAPPNYNADKIKIDYLSNPETSSYSNESLTNTEGLYR
;
A
#
# COMPACT_ATOMS: atom_id res chain seq x y z
N MET A 1 -27.00 -19.31 15.39
CA MET A 1 -26.99 -20.45 16.34
C MET A 1 -26.26 -21.62 15.70
N PHE A 2 -24.94 -21.66 15.86
CA PHE A 2 -24.09 -22.83 16.13
C PHE A 2 -22.65 -22.31 16.19
N ILE A 3 -22.16 -22.19 17.42
CA ILE A 3 -20.77 -21.91 17.78
C ILE A 3 -20.05 -23.27 17.73
N LYS A 4 -18.85 -23.36 17.13
CA LYS A 4 -17.63 -23.96 17.77
C LYS A 4 -16.41 -24.16 16.86
N THR A 5 -15.33 -23.43 17.20
CA THR A 5 -13.90 -23.85 17.39
C THR A 5 -13.10 -24.32 16.16
N ARG A 6 -11.83 -23.97 15.94
CA ARG A 6 -10.67 -23.83 16.86
C ARG A 6 -9.57 -22.96 16.22
N PHE A 7 -8.84 -22.18 17.03
CA PHE A 7 -7.36 -22.24 17.08
C PHE A 7 -6.94 -21.83 18.50
N LEU A 8 -6.24 -22.73 19.19
CA LEU A 8 -5.63 -22.50 20.50
C LEU A 8 -4.22 -23.08 20.41
N LEU A 9 -3.21 -22.23 20.32
CA LEU A 9 -1.82 -22.61 20.53
C LEU A 9 -1.45 -22.23 21.97
N VAL A 10 -1.21 -23.24 22.79
CA VAL A 10 -0.82 -23.10 24.20
C VAL A 10 0.69 -22.92 24.26
N ALA A 11 1.15 -21.74 24.71
CA ALA A 11 2.53 -21.55 25.16
C ALA A 11 2.59 -21.76 26.68
N LEU A 12 3.37 -22.77 27.09
CA LEU A 12 3.62 -23.12 28.49
C LEU A 12 4.62 -22.11 29.09
N ILE A 13 4.21 -21.35 30.11
CA ILE A 13 5.13 -20.51 30.92
C ILE A 13 5.43 -21.26 32.22
N THR A 14 6.67 -21.71 32.38
CA THR A 14 7.18 -22.24 33.65
C THR A 14 7.77 -21.08 34.46
N ILE A 15 7.14 -20.73 35.57
CA ILE A 15 7.65 -19.77 36.55
C ILE A 15 8.69 -20.48 37.43
N LEU A 16 9.96 -20.07 37.32
CA LEU A 16 10.98 -20.39 38.34
C LEU A 16 11.30 -19.11 39.11
N LEU A 17 10.87 -19.05 40.38
CA LEU A 17 11.36 -18.07 41.34
C LEU A 17 12.84 -18.37 41.64
N VAL A 18 13.74 -17.45 41.32
CA VAL A 18 15.11 -17.42 41.86
C VAL A 18 15.24 -16.18 42.73
N ALA A 19 15.60 -16.40 43.99
CA ALA A 19 15.80 -15.37 44.99
C ALA A 19 16.97 -14.44 44.64
N CYS A 20 16.75 -13.12 44.77
CA CYS A 20 17.79 -12.10 44.71
C CYS A 20 18.82 -12.27 45.84
N ASN A 21 20.10 -12.30 45.47
CA ASN A 21 21.19 -11.80 46.31
C ASN A 21 21.98 -10.77 45.47
N PRO A 22 22.38 -9.61 46.03
CA PRO A 22 23.03 -8.56 45.27
C PRO A 22 24.51 -8.91 45.04
N ILE A 23 24.90 -9.08 43.78
CA ILE A 23 26.31 -9.05 43.38
C ILE A 23 26.58 -7.62 42.90
N MET A 24 27.40 -6.90 43.65
CA MET A 24 28.03 -5.65 43.21
C MET A 24 28.99 -5.98 42.06
N VAL A 25 28.73 -5.45 40.87
CA VAL A 25 29.70 -5.41 39.77
C VAL A 25 30.04 -3.95 39.52
N ASP A 26 31.19 -3.54 40.05
CA ASP A 26 31.89 -2.33 39.63
C ASP A 26 32.41 -2.53 38.21
N GLY A 27 32.11 -1.57 37.32
CA GLY A 27 32.69 -1.51 35.97
C GLY A 27 31.69 -1.09 34.89
N LEU A 28 31.21 0.15 34.92
CA LEU A 28 30.53 0.75 33.76
C LEU A 28 31.59 1.17 32.74
N GLU A 29 31.61 0.51 31.59
CA GLU A 29 32.18 1.08 30.37
C GLU A 29 31.51 2.44 30.06
N PRO A 30 32.25 3.40 29.50
CA PRO A 30 31.67 4.69 29.15
C PRO A 30 30.57 4.49 28.10
N LYS A 31 29.36 4.92 28.44
CA LYS A 31 28.24 5.01 27.49
C LYS A 31 28.72 5.71 26.22
N PRO A 32 28.40 5.20 25.01
CA PRO A 32 28.66 5.95 23.79
C PRO A 32 28.00 7.32 23.93
N ASN A 33 28.77 8.37 23.66
CA ASN A 33 28.30 9.75 23.70
C ASN A 33 27.01 9.83 22.87
N ASN A 34 25.87 10.08 23.53
CA ASN A 34 24.67 10.47 22.82
C ASN A 34 25.06 11.62 21.88
N PRO A 35 24.86 11.51 20.56
CA PRO A 35 25.17 12.60 19.65
C PRO A 35 24.41 13.82 20.15
N LYS A 36 25.18 14.90 20.36
CA LYS A 36 24.67 16.21 20.74
C LYS A 36 23.51 16.53 19.79
N PRO A 37 22.31 16.93 20.26
CA PRO A 37 21.22 17.24 19.36
C PRO A 37 21.72 18.26 18.34
N ALA A 38 21.64 17.89 17.06
CA ALA A 38 22.06 18.76 15.98
C ALA A 38 21.32 20.09 16.13
N SER A 39 22.03 21.21 15.92
CA SER A 39 21.37 22.52 15.83
C SER A 39 20.20 22.40 14.84
N PRO A 40 19.02 22.97 15.16
CA PRO A 40 17.84 22.82 14.31
C PRO A 40 18.20 23.20 12.88
N LYS A 41 18.16 22.20 12.00
CA LYS A 41 18.45 22.37 10.59
C LYS A 41 17.31 23.22 10.04
N LEU A 42 17.60 24.46 9.63
CA LEU A 42 16.64 25.26 8.89
C LEU A 42 16.18 24.44 7.68
N ILE A 43 14.89 24.14 7.63
CA ILE A 43 14.28 23.53 6.44
C ILE A 43 14.01 24.65 5.44
N PRO A 44 14.39 24.50 4.16
CA PRO A 44 14.30 25.59 3.19
C PRO A 44 12.85 25.97 2.85
N ASN A 45 11.92 25.03 2.99
CA ASN A 45 10.50 25.19 2.74
C ASN A 45 9.70 24.59 3.91
N PRO A 46 8.45 25.05 4.14
CA PRO A 46 7.55 24.34 5.04
C PRO A 46 7.34 22.89 4.60
N ILE A 47 7.18 21.97 5.55
CA ILE A 47 6.89 20.56 5.29
C ILE A 47 5.54 20.23 5.91
N VAL A 48 4.61 19.74 5.09
CA VAL A 48 3.33 19.19 5.53
C VAL A 48 3.51 17.68 5.70
N PHE A 49 3.00 17.14 6.80
CA PHE A 49 3.07 15.72 7.12
C PHE A 49 1.88 15.32 7.99
N ILE A 50 1.70 14.02 8.18
CA ILE A 50 0.65 13.48 9.06
C ILE A 50 1.27 12.93 10.33
N SER A 51 0.57 13.07 11.46
CA SER A 51 0.75 12.16 12.58
C SER A 51 -0.18 10.97 12.40
N GLN A 52 0.25 9.79 12.85
CA GLN A 52 -0.57 8.58 12.81
C GLN A 52 -0.59 7.91 14.19
N PHE A 53 -1.72 7.27 14.50
CA PHE A 53 -1.80 6.35 15.62
C PHE A 53 -1.09 5.05 15.22
N PRO A 54 -0.08 4.58 15.98
CA PRO A 54 0.64 3.36 15.62
C PRO A 54 -0.24 2.14 15.81
N ILE A 55 -0.22 1.25 14.82
CA ILE A 55 -0.88 -0.06 14.87
C ILE A 55 0.20 -1.11 14.68
N GLN A 56 0.24 -2.10 15.56
CA GLN A 56 1.31 -3.09 15.57
C GLN A 56 1.12 -4.14 14.48
N GLU A 57 -0.12 -4.47 14.15
CA GLU A 57 -0.44 -5.46 13.12
C GLU A 57 -0.16 -4.92 11.71
N ASP A 58 0.44 -5.74 10.87
CA ASP A 58 0.78 -5.42 9.48
C ASP A 58 -0.06 -6.21 8.46
N PHE A 59 -1.35 -6.29 8.71
CA PHE A 59 -2.31 -6.85 7.75
C PHE A 59 -3.58 -6.04 7.77
N THR A 60 -3.96 -5.44 6.64
CA THR A 60 -5.17 -4.60 6.49
C THR A 60 -5.23 -3.41 7.47
N THR A 61 -4.06 -2.90 7.85
CA THR A 61 -3.93 -1.68 8.65
C THR A 61 -3.45 -0.54 7.77
N ILE A 62 -3.60 0.69 8.26
CA ILE A 62 -3.34 1.92 7.50
C ILE A 62 -1.91 2.00 6.93
N THR A 63 -0.94 1.30 7.54
CA THR A 63 0.45 1.21 7.06
C THR A 63 0.77 -0.09 6.34
N SER A 64 -0.17 -1.02 6.19
CA SER A 64 0.06 -2.24 5.39
C SER A 64 0.19 -1.93 3.90
N THR A 65 0.80 -2.86 3.17
CA THR A 65 1.00 -2.79 1.72
C THR A 65 -0.32 -2.84 0.94
N PHE A 66 -1.30 -3.60 1.42
CA PHE A 66 -2.67 -3.66 0.88
C PHE A 66 -3.73 -3.73 1.99
N GLY A 67 -5.02 -3.63 1.60
CA GLY A 67 -6.13 -3.50 2.56
C GLY A 67 -6.06 -2.25 3.43
N ASN A 68 -5.10 -1.36 3.16
CA ASN A 68 -4.78 -0.20 3.98
C ASN A 68 -5.82 0.93 3.89
N HIS A 69 -6.77 0.84 2.96
CA HIS A 69 -7.89 1.76 2.81
C HIS A 69 -9.00 1.53 3.84
N LEU A 70 -8.97 0.46 4.65
CA LEU A 70 -10.03 0.18 5.60
C LEU A 70 -10.11 1.25 6.70
N ALA A 71 -11.33 1.73 6.96
CA ALA A 71 -11.59 2.84 7.88
C ALA A 71 -12.01 2.41 9.31
N THR A 72 -12.00 1.10 9.58
CA THR A 72 -12.38 0.55 10.89
C THR A 72 -11.41 1.03 11.99
N MET A 73 -11.84 0.96 13.25
CA MET A 73 -10.96 1.31 14.38
C MET A 73 -9.76 0.37 14.52
N ARG A 74 -9.85 -0.86 14.01
CA ARG A 74 -8.74 -1.82 14.01
C ARG A 74 -7.73 -1.51 12.90
N SER A 75 -8.21 -1.09 11.73
CA SER A 75 -7.39 -0.81 10.56
C SER A 75 -6.77 0.59 10.61
N ALA A 76 -7.48 1.57 11.15
CA ALA A 76 -7.06 2.97 11.20
C ALA A 76 -7.41 3.60 12.55
N GLY A 77 -6.51 3.50 13.53
CA GLY A 77 -6.68 4.17 14.82
C GLY A 77 -6.88 5.68 14.66
N ARG A 78 -7.76 6.27 15.47
CA ARG A 78 -7.97 7.72 15.48
C ARG A 78 -6.98 8.43 16.39
N GLY A 79 -6.67 9.68 16.07
CA GLY A 79 -5.69 10.53 16.75
C GLY A 79 -4.59 11.07 15.84
N GLY A 80 -4.64 10.76 14.55
CA GLY A 80 -3.73 11.32 13.54
C GLY A 80 -4.24 12.64 12.97
N ASP A 81 -3.34 13.61 12.81
CA ASP A 81 -3.62 15.00 12.40
C ASP A 81 -2.80 15.39 11.17
N LEU A 82 -3.26 16.43 10.46
CA LEU A 82 -2.44 17.11 9.46
C LEU A 82 -1.56 18.16 10.14
N MET A 83 -0.26 18.10 9.92
CA MET A 83 0.74 18.92 10.57
C MET A 83 1.55 19.71 9.55
N ILE A 84 2.06 20.88 9.93
CA ILE A 84 3.04 21.64 9.16
C ILE A 84 4.17 22.14 10.06
N ILE A 85 5.42 21.94 9.62
CA ILE A 85 6.61 22.56 10.21
C ILE A 85 7.14 23.64 9.28
N TYR A 86 7.48 24.81 9.83
CA TYR A 86 7.96 25.97 9.08
C TYR A 86 9.50 26.06 9.08
N PRO A 87 10.13 26.89 8.21
CA PRO A 87 11.58 27.08 8.16
C PRO A 87 12.26 27.43 9.49
N ASP A 88 11.54 28.11 10.38
CA ASP A 88 12.03 28.46 11.73
C ASP A 88 11.91 27.31 12.76
N GLY A 89 11.43 26.14 12.33
CA GLY A 89 11.20 24.97 13.17
C GLY A 89 9.88 25.00 13.97
N SER A 90 9.06 26.05 13.82
CA SER A 90 7.76 26.09 14.47
C SER A 90 6.80 25.06 13.86
N LEU A 91 6.02 24.40 14.71
CA LEU A 91 5.07 23.35 14.35
C LEU A 91 3.63 23.86 14.53
N LYS A 92 2.75 23.53 13.59
CA LYS A 92 1.32 23.84 13.66
C LYS A 92 0.49 22.62 13.30
N ASN A 93 -0.55 22.35 14.10
CA ASN A 93 -1.54 21.32 13.83
C ASN A 93 -2.69 21.92 13.01
N LEU A 94 -2.71 21.62 11.72
CA LEU A 94 -3.62 22.24 10.77
C LEU A 94 -5.07 21.80 10.96
N THR A 95 -5.31 20.52 11.25
CA THR A 95 -6.66 19.99 11.51
C THR A 95 -7.27 20.58 12.77
N LYS A 96 -6.49 20.65 13.85
CA LYS A 96 -6.93 21.25 15.12
C LYS A 96 -7.29 22.72 14.97
N GLU A 97 -6.44 23.52 14.31
CA GLU A 97 -6.70 24.94 14.08
C GLU A 97 -7.90 25.18 13.16
N ALA A 98 -8.21 24.23 12.28
CA ALA A 98 -9.43 24.24 11.46
C ALA A 98 -10.67 23.69 12.18
N GLY A 99 -10.56 23.30 13.45
CA GLY A 99 -11.69 22.83 14.27
C GLY A 99 -11.99 21.32 14.18
N TYR A 100 -11.08 20.53 13.61
CA TYR A 100 -11.20 19.07 13.52
C TYR A 100 -10.42 18.36 14.64
N GLY A 101 -10.79 17.12 14.90
CA GLY A 101 -10.15 16.28 15.91
C GLY A 101 -10.60 16.57 17.34
N MET A 102 -10.04 15.81 18.27
CA MET A 102 -10.35 15.92 19.69
C MET A 102 -9.20 15.41 20.57
N SER A 103 -9.15 15.89 21.82
CA SER A 103 -8.22 15.39 22.84
C SER A 103 -8.89 14.36 23.75
N GLY A 104 -8.10 13.43 24.29
CA GLY A 104 -8.58 12.38 25.18
C GLY A 104 -9.19 11.19 24.44
N LEU A 105 -10.22 10.59 25.02
CA LEU A 105 -10.90 9.42 24.47
C LEU A 105 -11.52 9.74 23.10
N GLN A 106 -11.10 9.00 22.07
CA GLN A 106 -11.55 9.18 20.70
C GLN A 106 -13.00 8.68 20.53
N THR A 107 -13.91 9.57 20.11
CA THR A 107 -15.35 9.29 19.88
C THR A 107 -15.85 10.01 18.62
N GLN A 108 -17.06 10.59 18.59
CA GLN A 108 -17.67 11.17 17.38
C GLN A 108 -16.85 12.25 16.65
N ARG A 109 -15.96 12.97 17.34
CA ARG A 109 -15.10 14.01 16.72
C ARG A 109 -13.67 13.54 16.45
N ALA A 110 -13.38 12.27 16.69
CA ALA A 110 -12.08 11.68 16.44
C ALA A 110 -11.77 11.70 14.94
N ILE A 111 -10.50 11.85 14.58
CA ILE A 111 -10.07 11.84 13.18
C ILE A 111 -8.84 10.98 12.97
N ALA A 112 -8.65 10.53 11.73
CA ALA A 112 -7.37 10.07 11.22
C ALA A 112 -7.15 10.73 9.85
N VAL A 113 -5.91 11.06 9.53
CA VAL A 113 -5.52 11.77 8.30
C VAL A 113 -4.45 10.97 7.58
N ARG A 114 -4.49 10.96 6.24
CA ARG A 114 -3.50 10.30 5.39
C ARG A 114 -3.29 11.03 4.06
N ASP A 115 -2.20 10.66 3.39
CA ASP A 115 -1.87 10.99 2.00
C ASP A 115 -2.05 12.48 1.65
N PRO A 116 -1.33 13.40 2.32
CA PRO A 116 -1.38 14.82 1.96
C PRO A 116 -0.60 15.08 0.67
N GLU A 117 -1.24 15.75 -0.28
CA GLU A 117 -0.62 16.21 -1.53
C GLU A 117 -0.70 17.73 -1.64
N VAL A 118 0.45 18.37 -1.85
CA VAL A 118 0.55 19.83 -1.99
C VAL A 118 0.21 20.22 -3.42
N HIS A 119 -0.70 21.18 -3.58
CA HIS A 119 -1.03 21.71 -4.90
C HIS A 119 0.16 22.42 -5.56
N TRP A 120 0.19 22.45 -6.89
CA TRP A 120 1.26 23.05 -7.70
C TRP A 120 1.61 24.50 -7.34
N ASP A 121 0.64 25.27 -6.85
CA ASP A 121 0.84 26.67 -6.43
C ASP A 121 1.29 26.86 -4.97
N GLY A 122 1.37 25.76 -4.20
CA GLY A 122 1.80 25.74 -2.80
C GLY A 122 0.81 26.38 -1.81
N LYS A 123 -0.42 26.72 -2.22
CA LYS A 123 -1.39 27.44 -1.37
C LYS A 123 -2.41 26.55 -0.69
N LYS A 124 -2.57 25.32 -1.19
CA LYS A 124 -3.54 24.35 -0.70
C LYS A 124 -2.98 22.93 -0.70
N VAL A 125 -3.55 22.08 0.14
CA VAL A 125 -3.19 20.66 0.25
C VAL A 125 -4.47 19.85 0.17
N ILE A 126 -4.48 18.77 -0.61
CA ILE A 126 -5.56 17.78 -0.62
C ILE A 126 -5.12 16.57 0.19
N PHE A 127 -6.03 15.93 0.91
CA PHE A 127 -5.71 14.78 1.77
C PHE A 127 -6.97 13.96 2.04
N SER A 128 -6.80 12.75 2.56
CA SER A 128 -7.93 11.93 3.02
C SER A 128 -8.03 11.94 4.54
N MET A 129 -9.27 12.04 5.05
CA MET A 129 -9.57 12.07 6.46
C MET A 129 -10.82 11.25 6.76
N ILE A 130 -10.76 10.47 7.84
CA ILE A 130 -11.94 9.87 8.46
C ILE A 130 -12.36 10.72 9.65
N ILE A 131 -13.66 10.84 9.86
CA ILE A 131 -14.25 11.48 11.04
C ILE A 131 -15.12 10.47 11.77
N GLY A 132 -14.97 10.43 13.09
CA GLY A 132 -15.75 9.62 14.00
C GLY A 132 -15.03 8.35 14.47
N ALA A 133 -15.43 7.92 15.66
CA ALA A 133 -15.10 6.66 16.29
C ALA A 133 -16.32 6.22 17.13
N PRO A 134 -16.49 4.90 17.37
CA PRO A 134 -17.58 4.37 18.18
C PRO A 134 -17.66 5.07 19.54
N SER A 135 -18.86 5.50 19.95
CA SER A 135 -19.05 6.16 21.25
C SER A 135 -19.16 5.18 22.41
N GLU A 136 -19.42 3.91 22.11
CA GLU A 136 -19.58 2.83 23.07
C GLU A 136 -19.08 1.49 22.51
N GLN A 137 -18.90 0.52 23.39
CA GLN A 137 -18.46 -0.82 23.00
C GLN A 137 -19.54 -1.51 22.16
N TYR A 138 -19.12 -2.19 21.09
CA TYR A 138 -20.00 -2.90 20.14
C TYR A 138 -20.88 -1.98 19.26
N ASP A 139 -20.52 -0.71 19.12
CA ASP A 139 -21.12 0.17 18.12
C ASP A 139 -20.43 -0.05 16.74
N TYR A 140 -21.22 -0.55 15.78
CA TYR A 140 -20.79 -0.97 14.44
C TYR A 140 -21.13 0.08 13.37
N GLN A 141 -20.78 1.34 13.62
CA GLN A 141 -20.94 2.37 12.59
C GLN A 141 -19.97 2.14 11.43
N ASP A 142 -20.45 2.50 10.24
CA ASP A 142 -19.60 2.64 9.07
C ASP A 142 -18.85 3.96 9.12
N TYR A 143 -17.54 3.89 8.87
CA TYR A 143 -16.69 5.04 8.67
C TYR A 143 -16.06 4.94 7.28
N TYR A 144 -15.80 6.09 6.67
CA TYR A 144 -15.22 6.15 5.33
C TYR A 144 -14.12 7.20 5.29
N TRP A 145 -13.00 6.85 4.65
CA TRP A 145 -12.03 7.87 4.21
C TRP A 145 -12.69 8.75 3.17
N GLN A 146 -12.59 10.05 3.38
CA GLN A 146 -13.13 11.05 2.46
C GLN A 146 -12.06 12.10 2.19
N ILE A 147 -12.09 12.69 1.00
CA ILE A 147 -11.12 13.66 0.55
C ILE A 147 -11.52 15.06 1.03
N TYR A 148 -10.55 15.81 1.54
CA TYR A 148 -10.68 17.19 1.99
C TYR A 148 -9.54 18.03 1.40
N GLU A 149 -9.81 19.31 1.23
CA GLU A 149 -8.84 20.31 0.79
C GLU A 149 -8.68 21.38 1.87
N ILE A 150 -7.44 21.72 2.19
CA ILE A 150 -7.09 22.77 3.13
C ILE A 150 -6.40 23.95 2.43
N SER A 151 -6.73 25.16 2.85
CA SER A 151 -6.08 26.41 2.44
C SER A 151 -5.62 27.21 3.66
N ASN A 152 -5.05 28.40 3.44
CA ASN A 152 -4.56 29.30 4.49
C ASN A 152 -3.43 28.69 5.34
N LEU A 153 -2.39 28.20 4.65
CA LEU A 153 -1.28 27.45 5.23
C LEU A 153 -0.22 28.32 5.92
N ALA A 154 -0.29 29.65 5.82
CA ALA A 154 0.73 30.49 6.45
C ALA A 154 0.62 30.45 7.98
N LYS A 155 1.74 30.72 8.65
CA LYS A 155 1.89 30.64 10.11
C LYS A 155 0.79 31.39 10.86
N GLU A 156 0.52 32.62 10.45
CA GLU A 156 -0.43 33.54 11.09
C GLU A 156 -1.88 33.44 10.57
N GLN A 157 -2.15 32.56 9.60
CA GLN A 157 -3.51 32.40 9.05
C GLN A 157 -4.27 31.27 9.76
N THR A 158 -5.59 31.39 9.87
CA THR A 158 -6.43 30.27 10.31
C THR A 158 -6.69 29.34 9.12
N PRO A 159 -6.29 28.05 9.20
CA PRO A 159 -6.53 27.11 8.12
C PRO A 159 -8.02 26.87 7.89
N VAL A 160 -8.41 26.66 6.63
CA VAL A 160 -9.80 26.36 6.26
C VAL A 160 -9.81 25.01 5.55
N ILE A 161 -10.48 24.03 6.15
CA ILE A 161 -10.66 22.69 5.59
C ILE A 161 -12.08 22.56 5.04
N SER A 162 -12.19 22.10 3.79
CA SER A 162 -13.45 21.81 3.12
C SER A 162 -13.47 20.39 2.59
N LYS A 163 -14.61 19.70 2.72
CA LYS A 163 -14.79 18.37 2.13
C LYS A 163 -14.90 18.51 0.61
N LEU A 164 -14.18 17.68 -0.14
CA LEU A 164 -14.25 17.69 -1.61
C LEU A 164 -15.68 17.35 -2.06
N ALA A 165 -16.27 18.22 -2.87
CA ALA A 165 -17.62 18.03 -3.40
C ALA A 165 -17.66 16.87 -4.42
N ASN A 166 -18.82 16.22 -4.54
CA ASN A 166 -19.12 15.19 -5.55
C ASN A 166 -18.28 13.90 -5.52
N GLN A 167 -17.41 13.71 -4.53
CA GLN A 167 -16.77 12.41 -4.29
C GLN A 167 -17.80 11.34 -3.85
N PRO A 168 -17.56 10.04 -4.10
CA PRO A 168 -18.39 8.96 -3.58
C PRO A 168 -18.46 9.00 -2.05
N SER A 169 -19.67 9.12 -1.48
CA SER A 169 -19.84 9.46 -0.06
C SER A 169 -19.87 8.28 0.91
N ASN A 170 -20.05 7.07 0.40
CA ASN A 170 -20.21 5.83 1.16
C ASN A 170 -19.12 4.79 0.81
N TYR A 171 -17.97 5.26 0.38
CA TYR A 171 -16.82 4.45 -0.05
C TYR A 171 -15.55 5.08 0.51
N ASN A 172 -14.49 4.30 0.72
CA ASN A 172 -13.20 4.84 1.09
C ASN A 172 -12.56 5.48 -0.13
N ASN A 173 -12.18 6.76 -0.02
CA ASN A 173 -11.46 7.51 -1.03
C ASN A 173 -10.12 7.96 -0.44
N ILE A 174 -9.01 7.43 -0.93
CA ILE A 174 -7.65 7.67 -0.38
C ILE A 174 -6.66 8.09 -1.47
N SER A 175 -5.46 8.48 -1.05
CA SER A 175 -4.35 8.90 -1.91
C SER A 175 -4.74 9.89 -3.02
N PRO A 176 -5.39 11.02 -2.68
CA PRO A 176 -5.79 12.02 -3.66
C PRO A 176 -4.59 12.82 -4.17
N ILE A 177 -4.55 13.09 -5.47
CA ILE A 177 -3.59 13.99 -6.12
C ILE A 177 -4.28 14.96 -7.07
N TYR A 178 -3.61 16.08 -7.34
CA TYR A 178 -4.03 17.03 -8.36
C TYR A 178 -3.50 16.64 -9.74
N THR A 179 -4.36 16.68 -10.74
CA THR A 179 -3.92 16.68 -12.14
C THR A 179 -3.36 18.05 -12.52
N SER A 180 -2.74 18.11 -13.69
CA SER A 180 -2.26 19.37 -14.29
C SER A 180 -3.38 20.35 -14.67
N ASP A 181 -4.63 19.90 -14.68
CA ASP A 181 -5.83 20.66 -15.01
C ASP A 181 -6.84 20.72 -13.84
N ASP A 182 -6.34 20.67 -12.60
CA ASP A 182 -7.07 20.83 -11.34
C ASP A 182 -8.21 19.82 -11.07
N LYS A 183 -8.25 18.71 -11.81
CA LYS A 183 -9.06 17.53 -11.46
C LYS A 183 -8.34 16.73 -10.38
N ILE A 184 -9.09 15.81 -9.75
CA ILE A 184 -8.56 14.99 -8.66
C ILE A 184 -8.47 13.54 -9.15
N ILE A 185 -7.29 12.95 -9.07
CA ILE A 185 -7.12 11.49 -9.16
C ILE A 185 -7.02 10.94 -7.74
N PHE A 186 -7.66 9.81 -7.46
CA PHE A 186 -7.64 9.17 -6.14
C PHE A 186 -7.92 7.67 -6.28
N THR A 187 -7.62 6.89 -5.25
CA THR A 187 -7.99 5.48 -5.18
C THR A 187 -9.28 5.32 -4.40
N SER A 188 -10.12 4.35 -4.79
CA SER A 188 -11.40 4.11 -4.12
C SER A 188 -11.74 2.62 -4.08
N ASP A 189 -12.46 2.19 -3.04
CA ASP A 189 -13.06 0.84 -2.94
C ASP A 189 -14.46 0.75 -3.55
N ARG A 190 -14.91 1.82 -4.22
CA ARG A 190 -16.17 1.83 -4.97
C ARG A 190 -16.14 0.76 -6.08
N PRO A 191 -17.18 -0.09 -6.22
CA PRO A 191 -17.32 -0.97 -7.38
C PRO A 191 -17.25 -0.22 -8.72
N ARG A 192 -16.75 -0.85 -9.79
CA ARG A 192 -16.51 -0.19 -11.11
C ARG A 192 -17.72 0.58 -11.67
N ASP A 193 -18.93 0.16 -11.35
CA ASP A 193 -20.18 0.82 -11.75
C ASP A 193 -20.93 1.47 -10.57
N GLY A 194 -20.42 1.33 -9.35
CA GLY A 194 -20.97 1.88 -8.12
C GLY A 194 -22.14 1.10 -7.53
N GLN A 195 -22.43 -0.09 -8.04
CA GLN A 195 -23.49 -0.95 -7.51
C GLN A 195 -23.14 -1.40 -6.08
N ARG A 196 -23.94 -0.97 -5.11
CA ARG A 196 -23.62 -1.15 -3.69
C ARG A 196 -23.62 -2.62 -3.23
N HIS A 197 -24.39 -3.50 -3.85
CA HIS A 197 -24.40 -4.92 -3.49
C HIS A 197 -23.15 -5.68 -3.93
N LEU A 198 -22.29 -5.05 -4.75
CA LEU A 198 -20.97 -5.57 -5.12
C LEU A 198 -19.85 -5.04 -4.20
N TYR A 199 -20.19 -4.30 -3.14
CA TYR A 199 -19.24 -3.80 -2.16
C TYR A 199 -19.20 -4.69 -0.91
N PRO A 200 -18.01 -4.96 -0.34
CA PRO A 200 -16.69 -4.54 -0.83
C PRO A 200 -16.21 -5.40 -2.02
N GLN A 201 -15.30 -4.85 -2.82
CA GLN A 201 -14.48 -5.68 -3.71
C GLN A 201 -13.44 -6.41 -2.86
N LEU A 202 -13.12 -7.65 -3.25
CA LEU A 202 -12.12 -8.49 -2.60
C LEU A 202 -10.96 -8.72 -3.56
N ASP A 203 -9.73 -8.73 -3.05
CA ASP A 203 -8.55 -9.00 -3.86
C ASP A 203 -8.43 -10.47 -4.26
N GLU A 204 -7.61 -10.74 -5.27
CA GLU A 204 -7.41 -12.06 -5.87
C GLU A 204 -6.54 -13.00 -5.00
N TYR A 205 -5.89 -12.48 -3.95
CA TYR A 205 -4.95 -13.22 -3.12
C TYR A 205 -5.62 -13.72 -1.83
N GLU A 206 -6.06 -12.82 -0.95
CA GLU A 206 -6.52 -13.15 0.42
C GLU A 206 -8.03 -12.99 0.60
N GLU A 207 -8.80 -12.83 -0.49
CA GLU A 207 -10.23 -12.46 -0.46
C GLU A 207 -10.51 -11.29 0.50
N THR A 208 -9.57 -10.34 0.56
CA THR A 208 -9.58 -9.28 1.54
C THR A 208 -10.13 -8.01 0.88
N PRO A 209 -10.92 -7.18 1.59
CA PRO A 209 -11.37 -5.93 1.03
C PRO A 209 -10.22 -5.13 0.43
N THR A 210 -10.44 -4.57 -0.77
CA THR A 210 -9.43 -3.83 -1.51
C THR A 210 -10.02 -2.64 -2.27
N VAL A 211 -9.14 -1.75 -2.73
CA VAL A 211 -9.51 -0.67 -3.65
C VAL A 211 -9.78 -1.26 -5.04
N SER A 212 -10.70 -0.65 -5.77
CA SER A 212 -11.04 -1.07 -7.14
C SER A 212 -10.11 -0.51 -8.21
N GLY A 213 -9.31 0.50 -7.87
CA GLY A 213 -8.35 1.13 -8.77
C GLY A 213 -8.34 2.66 -8.66
N LEU A 214 -7.91 3.31 -9.75
CA LEU A 214 -7.73 4.76 -9.83
C LEU A 214 -8.92 5.44 -10.49
N TRP A 215 -9.44 6.47 -9.82
CA TRP A 215 -10.59 7.26 -10.22
C TRP A 215 -10.20 8.70 -10.45
N ARG A 216 -10.80 9.35 -11.45
CA ARG A 216 -10.68 10.78 -11.70
C ARG A 216 -12.02 11.47 -11.47
N LEU A 217 -12.02 12.50 -10.64
CA LEU A 217 -13.17 13.37 -10.38
C LEU A 217 -12.91 14.78 -10.90
N GLU A 218 -13.90 15.32 -11.60
CA GLU A 218 -14.03 16.76 -11.85
C GLU A 218 -14.99 17.35 -10.80
N PRO A 219 -14.50 18.07 -9.77
CA PRO A 219 -15.34 18.47 -8.64
C PRO A 219 -16.48 19.42 -9.02
N SER A 220 -16.31 20.24 -10.07
CA SER A 220 -17.29 21.24 -10.50
C SER A 220 -18.52 20.61 -11.17
N SER A 221 -18.34 19.53 -11.92
CA SER A 221 -19.40 18.84 -12.67
C SER A 221 -19.88 17.55 -11.98
N GLY A 222 -19.05 16.98 -11.11
CA GLY A 222 -19.26 15.64 -10.54
C GLY A 222 -18.97 14.50 -11.51
N ARG A 223 -18.33 14.78 -12.65
CA ARG A 223 -17.91 13.74 -13.60
C ARG A 223 -16.85 12.85 -12.93
N LEU A 224 -17.18 11.57 -12.79
CA LEU A 224 -16.35 10.54 -12.18
C LEU A 224 -16.02 9.46 -13.20
N GLU A 225 -14.73 9.18 -13.38
CA GLU A 225 -14.22 8.24 -14.39
C GLU A 225 -13.25 7.25 -13.75
N LEU A 226 -13.38 5.97 -14.11
CA LEU A 226 -12.42 4.94 -13.75
C LEU A 226 -11.27 4.97 -14.77
N LEU A 227 -10.05 5.21 -14.33
CA LEU A 227 -8.86 5.28 -15.17
C LEU A 227 -8.18 3.92 -15.33
N ASP A 228 -8.02 3.19 -14.22
CA ASP A 228 -7.51 1.83 -14.17
C ASP A 228 -8.38 1.00 -13.21
N HIS A 229 -8.84 -0.16 -13.68
CA HIS A 229 -9.55 -1.12 -12.85
C HIS A 229 -8.56 -2.20 -12.40
N ALA A 230 -8.10 -2.08 -11.16
CA ALA A 230 -7.08 -2.93 -10.56
C ALA A 230 -7.63 -3.50 -9.24
N PRO A 231 -8.48 -4.56 -9.31
CA PRO A 231 -9.15 -5.13 -8.15
C PRO A 231 -8.23 -5.91 -7.19
N SER A 232 -6.92 -5.93 -7.40
CA SER A 232 -5.93 -6.30 -6.37
C SER A 232 -5.40 -5.05 -5.64
N GLY A 233 -5.13 -3.97 -6.38
CA GLY A 233 -5.00 -2.64 -5.82
C GLY A 233 -4.11 -1.69 -6.64
N ALA A 234 -4.36 -0.40 -6.48
CA ALA A 234 -3.52 0.68 -6.98
C ALA A 234 -3.20 1.64 -5.84
N PHE A 235 -1.95 2.09 -5.73
CA PHE A 235 -1.41 2.73 -4.54
C PHE A 235 -0.53 3.91 -4.88
N SER A 236 -0.57 4.93 -4.02
CA SER A 236 0.36 6.07 -4.01
C SER A 236 0.58 6.71 -5.39
N PRO A 237 -0.49 7.14 -6.10
CA PRO A 237 -0.32 7.79 -7.39
C PRO A 237 0.37 9.14 -7.23
N ILE A 238 1.15 9.53 -8.23
CA ILE A 238 1.78 10.85 -8.39
C ILE A 238 1.60 11.34 -9.83
N ILE A 239 1.74 12.66 -10.04
CA ILE A 239 2.01 13.20 -11.37
C ILE A 239 3.51 13.45 -11.50
N ASP A 240 4.16 12.80 -12.45
CA ASP A 240 5.58 13.06 -12.72
C ASP A 240 5.80 14.36 -13.50
N SER A 241 7.05 14.79 -13.58
CA SER A 241 7.49 16.00 -14.27
C SER A 241 7.20 16.01 -15.78
N PHE A 242 6.78 14.88 -16.35
CA PHE A 242 6.36 14.73 -17.75
C PHE A 242 4.83 14.73 -17.91
N GLY A 243 4.08 14.82 -16.81
CA GLY A 243 2.63 14.83 -16.80
C GLY A 243 1.99 13.44 -16.86
N ARG A 244 2.74 12.37 -16.59
CA ARG A 244 2.20 11.00 -16.47
C ARG A 244 1.71 10.76 -15.07
N VAL A 245 0.68 9.93 -14.93
CA VAL A 245 0.30 9.34 -13.64
C VAL A 245 1.21 8.15 -13.41
N ILE A 246 2.01 8.17 -12.36
CA ILE A 246 2.87 7.06 -11.93
C ILE A 246 2.32 6.53 -10.61
N TYR A 247 2.25 5.22 -10.44
CA TYR A 247 1.70 4.59 -9.24
C TYR A 247 2.22 3.18 -9.07
N THR A 248 2.05 2.63 -7.87
CA THR A 248 2.29 1.22 -7.61
C THR A 248 0.99 0.45 -7.86
N ARG A 249 1.03 -0.61 -8.65
CA ARG A 249 -0.09 -1.54 -8.83
C ARG A 249 0.30 -2.90 -8.27
N TRP A 250 -0.62 -3.51 -7.54
CA TRP A 250 -0.47 -4.89 -7.13
C TRP A 250 -0.93 -5.80 -8.26
N ASP A 251 0.04 -6.42 -8.92
CA ASP A 251 -0.25 -7.42 -9.95
C ASP A 251 -0.12 -8.80 -9.32
N HIS A 252 -1.29 -9.39 -9.10
CA HIS A 252 -1.45 -10.71 -8.56
C HIS A 252 -2.13 -11.60 -9.61
N LEU A 253 -1.32 -12.36 -10.35
CA LEU A 253 -1.75 -13.08 -11.55
C LEU A 253 -1.65 -14.59 -11.28
N GLN A 254 -2.75 -15.19 -10.83
CA GLN A 254 -2.90 -16.64 -10.67
C GLN A 254 -4.37 -17.06 -10.75
N ARG A 255 -4.63 -18.37 -10.87
CA ARG A 255 -5.93 -18.96 -10.55
C ARG A 255 -6.31 -18.66 -9.10
N ASP A 256 -7.61 -18.59 -8.82
CA ASP A 256 -8.15 -18.54 -7.46
C ASP A 256 -7.49 -19.60 -6.56
N GLN A 257 -6.74 -19.12 -5.57
CA GLN A 257 -6.00 -19.98 -4.67
C GLN A 257 -6.87 -20.72 -3.66
N GLN A 258 -8.03 -20.15 -3.28
CA GLN A 258 -9.02 -20.77 -2.40
C GLN A 258 -9.62 -21.99 -3.11
N ALA A 259 -10.04 -21.80 -4.37
CA ALA A 259 -10.65 -22.84 -5.20
C ALA A 259 -9.67 -23.97 -5.50
N ASP A 260 -8.41 -23.63 -5.79
CA ASP A 260 -7.35 -24.63 -6.00
C ASP A 260 -7.05 -25.41 -4.70
N SER A 261 -7.08 -24.77 -3.52
CA SER A 261 -6.91 -25.47 -2.23
C SER A 261 -8.04 -26.48 -1.96
N ASP A 262 -9.30 -26.10 -2.22
CA ASP A 262 -10.45 -27.00 -2.09
C ASP A 262 -10.32 -28.22 -3.03
N ALA A 263 -9.87 -28.00 -4.28
CA ALA A 263 -9.65 -29.05 -5.26
C ALA A 263 -8.57 -30.05 -4.81
N GLU A 264 -7.43 -29.56 -4.31
CA GLU A 264 -6.31 -30.38 -3.80
C GLU A 264 -6.68 -31.24 -2.61
N LYS A 265 -7.65 -30.78 -1.79
CA LYS A 265 -8.19 -31.54 -0.67
C LYS A 265 -9.27 -32.55 -1.08
N GLY A 266 -9.40 -32.82 -2.38
CA GLY A 266 -10.36 -33.76 -2.95
C GLY A 266 -11.77 -33.18 -3.02
N GLY A 267 -11.89 -31.87 -3.26
CA GLY A 267 -13.16 -31.14 -3.26
C GLY A 267 -13.77 -30.97 -1.87
N LYS A 268 -12.96 -31.12 -0.81
CA LYS A 268 -13.42 -30.85 0.55
C LYS A 268 -13.46 -29.34 0.75
N CYS A 269 -14.62 -28.88 1.19
CA CYS A 269 -14.94 -27.49 1.55
C CYS A 269 -14.04 -27.01 2.71
N GLU A 270 -12.88 -26.44 2.40
CA GLU A 270 -12.07 -25.68 3.35
C GLU A 270 -12.43 -24.20 3.26
N TYR A 271 -12.34 -23.65 2.05
CA TYR A 271 -12.76 -22.29 1.73
C TYR A 271 -14.17 -22.25 1.19
N CYS A 272 -14.63 -23.38 0.63
CA CYS A 272 -15.95 -23.50 0.04
C CYS A 272 -16.15 -22.54 -1.13
N ALA A 273 -15.13 -22.41 -1.99
CA ALA A 273 -15.16 -21.48 -3.12
C ALA A 273 -16.29 -21.81 -4.10
N PHE A 274 -16.91 -20.78 -4.67
CA PHE A 274 -18.00 -20.92 -5.64
C PHE A 274 -18.09 -19.68 -6.55
N ASN A 275 -18.70 -19.88 -7.72
CA ASN A 275 -19.05 -18.81 -8.65
C ASN A 275 -20.48 -18.33 -8.39
N TYR A 276 -20.70 -17.03 -8.54
CA TYR A 276 -22.04 -16.45 -8.60
C TYR A 276 -22.65 -16.62 -9.99
N SER A 277 -23.99 -16.70 -10.07
CA SER A 277 -24.73 -16.73 -11.35
C SER A 277 -24.58 -15.46 -12.20
N GLY A 278 -23.97 -14.41 -11.65
CA GLY A 278 -23.73 -13.10 -12.27
C GLY A 278 -23.52 -12.01 -11.21
N GLU A 279 -23.44 -10.74 -11.65
CA GLU A 279 -23.23 -9.56 -10.78
C GLU A 279 -24.54 -8.88 -10.33
N GLY A 280 -25.71 -9.44 -10.67
CA GLY A 280 -27.01 -8.84 -10.34
C GLY A 280 -27.42 -9.01 -8.88
N VAL A 281 -28.30 -8.13 -8.37
CA VAL A 281 -28.81 -8.17 -6.97
C VAL A 281 -29.42 -9.52 -6.58
N ASN A 282 -30.01 -10.24 -7.54
CA ASN A 282 -30.63 -11.54 -7.32
C ASN A 282 -29.71 -12.71 -7.68
N SER A 283 -28.41 -12.47 -7.82
CA SER A 283 -27.44 -13.52 -8.10
C SER A 283 -27.37 -14.52 -6.96
N VAL A 284 -27.23 -15.78 -7.31
CA VAL A 284 -27.13 -16.89 -6.36
C VAL A 284 -25.78 -17.58 -6.49
N PRO A 285 -25.22 -18.10 -5.38
CA PRO A 285 -24.11 -19.04 -5.44
C PRO A 285 -24.47 -20.23 -6.33
N THR A 286 -23.54 -20.62 -7.19
CA THR A 286 -23.64 -21.84 -7.99
C THR A 286 -22.91 -22.99 -7.29
N ASN A 287 -23.07 -24.22 -7.80
CA ASN A 287 -22.29 -25.38 -7.34
C ASN A 287 -21.00 -25.55 -8.15
N SER A 288 -20.54 -24.50 -8.83
CA SER A 288 -19.33 -24.49 -9.66
C SER A 288 -18.32 -23.54 -9.05
N ASN A 289 -17.04 -23.92 -9.07
CA ASN A 289 -15.88 -23.05 -8.85
C ASN A 289 -14.96 -23.12 -10.07
N GLU A 290 -15.55 -23.28 -11.26
CA GLU A 290 -14.81 -23.27 -12.51
C GLU A 290 -14.01 -21.97 -12.64
N GLU A 291 -12.72 -22.14 -12.86
CA GLU A 291 -11.75 -21.06 -13.00
C GLU A 291 -11.14 -21.12 -14.41
N VAL A 292 -11.23 -20.00 -15.12
CA VAL A 292 -10.90 -19.82 -16.54
C VAL A 292 -9.49 -19.28 -16.78
N PHE A 293 -8.76 -18.94 -15.71
CA PHE A 293 -7.40 -18.49 -15.81
C PHE A 293 -6.52 -19.57 -16.52
N PRO A 294 -5.76 -19.17 -17.57
CA PRO A 294 -5.19 -20.13 -18.52
C PRO A 294 -4.07 -20.99 -17.92
N GLU A 295 -3.20 -20.42 -17.09
CA GLU A 295 -2.09 -21.14 -16.48
C GLU A 295 -2.49 -21.74 -15.11
N PRO A 296 -2.35 -23.07 -14.92
CA PRO A 296 -2.52 -23.67 -13.60
C PRO A 296 -1.50 -23.17 -12.58
N ARG A 297 -1.89 -23.13 -11.30
CA ARG A 297 -0.91 -22.98 -10.21
C ARG A 297 0.00 -24.19 -10.15
N GLU A 298 1.19 -24.01 -9.58
CA GLU A 298 2.17 -25.10 -9.44
C GLU A 298 1.62 -26.30 -8.66
N SER A 299 0.75 -26.06 -7.69
CA SER A 299 0.17 -27.07 -6.81
C SER A 299 -0.88 -27.95 -7.53
N ARG A 300 -1.51 -27.45 -8.61
CA ARG A 300 -2.50 -28.17 -9.45
C ARG A 300 -1.87 -29.17 -10.41
N LYS A 301 -1.24 -30.22 -9.86
CA LYS A 301 -0.57 -31.28 -10.64
C LYS A 301 -1.52 -32.01 -11.60
N ASP A 302 -2.80 -32.09 -11.27
CA ASP A 302 -3.86 -32.67 -12.10
C ASP A 302 -4.10 -31.85 -13.38
N LEU A 303 -4.07 -30.52 -13.29
CA LEU A 303 -4.22 -29.63 -14.44
C LEU A 303 -2.93 -29.53 -15.27
N LEU A 304 -1.77 -29.62 -14.62
CA LEU A 304 -0.47 -29.59 -15.30
C LEU A 304 -0.16 -30.91 -16.03
N ALA A 305 -0.71 -32.04 -15.58
CA ALA A 305 -0.43 -33.36 -16.14
C ALA A 305 -0.76 -33.43 -17.65
N GLY A 306 0.24 -33.81 -18.45
CA GLY A 306 0.08 -33.92 -19.90
C GLY A 306 0.09 -32.58 -20.64
N THR A 307 0.26 -31.46 -19.92
CA THR A 307 0.46 -30.13 -20.51
C THR A 307 1.94 -29.75 -20.52
N PRO A 308 2.36 -28.86 -21.44
CA PRO A 308 3.71 -28.33 -21.47
C PRO A 308 3.94 -27.13 -20.54
N TYR A 309 2.91 -26.65 -19.84
CA TYR A 309 3.00 -25.44 -19.02
C TYR A 309 3.76 -25.69 -17.72
N THR A 310 4.46 -24.66 -17.26
CA THR A 310 4.96 -24.58 -15.88
C THR A 310 3.88 -23.91 -15.03
N GLY A 311 3.75 -24.32 -13.76
CA GLY A 311 2.84 -23.65 -12.84
C GLY A 311 3.13 -22.16 -12.73
N HIS A 312 2.08 -21.34 -12.79
CA HIS A 312 2.18 -19.89 -12.72
C HIS A 312 1.73 -19.36 -11.36
N PHE A 313 2.57 -18.47 -10.82
CA PHE A 313 2.27 -17.63 -9.68
C PHE A 313 3.00 -16.30 -9.89
N PHE A 314 2.28 -15.21 -9.60
CA PHE A 314 2.78 -13.85 -9.77
C PHE A 314 2.14 -13.01 -8.67
N ASN A 315 2.95 -12.44 -7.79
CA ASN A 315 2.50 -11.61 -6.67
C ASN A 315 3.52 -10.51 -6.44
N HIS A 316 3.31 -9.36 -7.08
CA HIS A 316 4.31 -8.29 -7.08
C HIS A 316 3.68 -6.92 -7.21
N PHE A 317 4.32 -5.94 -6.58
CA PHE A 317 3.94 -4.54 -6.66
C PHE A 317 4.83 -3.81 -7.67
N PHE A 318 4.31 -3.57 -8.87
CA PHE A 318 5.05 -2.93 -9.96
C PHE A 318 4.77 -1.44 -10.08
N PRO A 319 5.73 -0.67 -10.61
CA PRO A 319 5.48 0.70 -11.04
C PRO A 319 4.73 0.68 -12.37
N TRP A 320 3.57 1.33 -12.40
CA TRP A 320 2.76 1.52 -13.59
C TRP A 320 2.69 3.00 -13.96
N MET A 321 2.39 3.24 -15.23
CA MET A 321 2.18 4.57 -15.76
C MET A 321 0.98 4.65 -16.69
N MET A 322 0.37 5.82 -16.75
CA MET A 322 -0.63 6.18 -17.76
C MET A 322 -0.64 7.69 -17.99
N ASN A 323 -1.33 8.14 -19.04
CA ASN A 323 -1.69 9.55 -19.17
C ASN A 323 -2.78 9.92 -18.16
N GLN A 324 -2.90 11.21 -17.82
CA GLN A 324 -3.91 11.73 -16.88
C GLN A 324 -5.37 11.51 -17.33
N ASP A 325 -5.60 11.08 -18.56
CA ASP A 325 -6.90 10.68 -19.11
C ASP A 325 -7.15 9.17 -19.14
N GLY A 326 -6.22 8.37 -18.61
CA GLY A 326 -6.32 6.91 -18.56
C GLY A 326 -5.81 6.21 -19.83
N THR A 327 -5.34 6.94 -20.84
CA THR A 327 -4.75 6.33 -22.04
C THR A 327 -3.30 5.91 -21.80
N ASN A 328 -2.78 5.02 -22.65
CA ASN A 328 -1.40 4.51 -22.58
C ASN A 328 -1.02 3.89 -21.23
N LEU A 329 -1.92 3.08 -20.66
CA LEU A 329 -1.65 2.32 -19.45
C LEU A 329 -0.65 1.19 -19.74
N GLU A 330 0.46 1.18 -19.02
CA GLU A 330 1.52 0.16 -19.10
C GLU A 330 2.39 0.17 -17.83
N THR A 331 3.19 -0.89 -17.61
CA THR A 331 4.26 -0.81 -16.61
C THR A 331 5.23 0.31 -16.99
N LEU A 332 5.88 0.94 -16.00
CA LEU A 332 6.73 2.11 -16.23
C LEU A 332 7.80 1.84 -17.30
N ASN A 333 7.63 2.43 -18.48
CA ASN A 333 8.44 2.19 -19.67
C ASN A 333 8.60 0.70 -20.06
N HIS A 334 7.55 -0.12 -19.92
CA HIS A 334 7.59 -1.57 -20.14
C HIS A 334 8.54 -2.35 -19.23
N VAL A 335 9.01 -1.77 -18.11
CA VAL A 335 9.85 -2.50 -17.16
C VAL A 335 9.08 -3.69 -16.59
N GLY A 336 9.75 -4.83 -16.45
CA GLY A 336 9.12 -6.02 -15.87
C GLY A 336 10.09 -6.89 -15.09
N ARG A 337 9.70 -8.14 -14.86
CA ARG A 337 10.49 -9.10 -14.06
C ARG A 337 11.89 -9.36 -14.59
N HIS A 338 12.11 -9.27 -15.91
CA HIS A 338 13.43 -9.49 -16.51
C HIS A 338 14.44 -8.43 -16.02
N GLU A 339 13.98 -7.19 -15.90
CA GLU A 339 14.80 -6.07 -15.41
C GLU A 339 14.86 -6.06 -13.88
N LEU A 340 13.76 -6.41 -13.19
CA LEU A 340 13.60 -6.14 -11.76
C LEU A 340 13.91 -7.32 -10.84
N HIS A 341 13.55 -8.55 -11.20
CA HIS A 341 13.50 -9.66 -10.22
C HIS A 341 14.70 -10.59 -10.34
N ASP A 342 15.00 -11.29 -9.24
CA ASP A 342 16.11 -12.22 -9.22
C ASP A 342 15.78 -13.55 -9.91
N TYR A 343 14.54 -14.01 -9.73
CA TYR A 343 14.09 -15.30 -10.20
C TYR A 343 12.65 -15.27 -10.74
N PHE A 344 12.39 -16.02 -11.81
CA PHE A 344 11.05 -16.47 -12.18
C PHE A 344 11.10 -17.71 -13.09
N ASN A 345 10.07 -18.54 -12.97
CA ASN A 345 9.91 -19.73 -13.81
C ASN A 345 9.75 -19.36 -15.29
N LYS A 346 10.30 -20.20 -16.18
CA LYS A 346 9.89 -20.21 -17.59
C LYS A 346 8.43 -20.64 -17.71
N SER A 347 7.71 -20.12 -18.70
CA SER A 347 6.28 -20.41 -18.88
C SER A 347 5.98 -21.85 -19.32
N ARG A 348 6.95 -22.54 -19.96
CA ARG A 348 6.75 -23.88 -20.51
C ARG A 348 8.00 -24.75 -20.41
N ASN A 349 7.80 -26.06 -20.43
CA ASN A 349 8.85 -27.08 -20.35
C ASN A 349 9.15 -27.80 -21.66
N ASP A 350 8.39 -27.54 -22.73
CA ASP A 350 8.54 -28.19 -24.04
C ASP A 350 9.38 -27.40 -25.06
N ASP A 351 9.74 -26.15 -24.74
CA ASP A 351 10.58 -25.31 -25.59
C ASP A 351 12.00 -25.17 -24.98
N PRO A 352 13.04 -25.74 -25.62
CA PRO A 352 14.42 -25.62 -25.14
C PRO A 352 15.00 -24.20 -25.27
N ALA A 353 14.35 -23.30 -26.02
CA ALA A 353 14.75 -21.89 -26.07
C ALA A 353 14.32 -21.11 -24.83
N LEU A 354 13.32 -21.60 -24.08
CA LEU A 354 12.87 -20.97 -22.84
C LEU A 354 13.77 -21.41 -21.68
N GLN A 355 14.29 -20.40 -20.98
CA GLN A 355 15.08 -20.56 -19.77
C GLN A 355 14.35 -19.93 -18.60
N GLU A 356 14.53 -20.50 -17.42
CA GLU A 356 14.14 -19.83 -16.18
C GLU A 356 14.95 -18.54 -16.05
N GLY A 357 14.26 -17.47 -15.66
CA GLY A 357 14.92 -16.21 -15.40
C GLY A 357 15.65 -16.31 -14.07
N TYR A 358 16.98 -16.25 -14.10
CA TYR A 358 17.82 -16.03 -12.92
C TYR A 358 18.77 -14.86 -13.19
N ALA A 359 18.97 -13.97 -12.22
CA ALA A 359 19.81 -12.77 -12.34
C ALA A 359 21.28 -12.99 -12.75
N GLY A 360 21.75 -14.24 -12.86
CA GLY A 360 23.07 -14.59 -13.40
C GLY A 360 23.08 -15.38 -14.70
N ASN A 361 21.91 -15.82 -15.19
CA ASN A 361 21.80 -16.73 -16.34
C ASN A 361 21.50 -16.02 -17.67
N PHE A 362 21.18 -14.72 -17.64
CA PHE A 362 21.01 -13.91 -18.83
C PHE A 362 21.69 -12.55 -18.66
N GLU A 363 22.16 -11.99 -19.77
CA GLU A 363 22.75 -10.66 -19.75
C GLU A 363 21.65 -9.63 -19.52
N ARG A 364 21.72 -8.94 -18.38
CA ARG A 364 20.87 -7.76 -18.12
C ARG A 364 21.71 -6.61 -17.59
N VAL A 365 21.27 -5.39 -17.91
CA VAL A 365 21.99 -4.18 -17.52
C VAL A 365 21.81 -3.86 -16.04
N ASN A 366 20.63 -4.17 -15.48
CA ASN A 366 20.39 -4.07 -14.06
C ASN A 366 21.08 -5.23 -13.32
N GLN A 367 21.85 -4.92 -12.28
CA GLN A 367 22.53 -5.92 -11.46
C GLN A 367 21.93 -6.00 -10.04
N ASN A 368 20.92 -5.18 -9.75
CA ASN A 368 20.31 -5.03 -8.44
C ASN A 368 18.86 -5.48 -8.50
N SER A 369 18.59 -6.70 -8.03
CA SER A 369 17.23 -7.26 -7.96
C SER A 369 16.39 -6.58 -6.87
N ILE A 370 15.08 -6.49 -7.07
CA ILE A 370 14.12 -6.04 -6.07
C ILE A 370 12.92 -7.00 -6.03
N GLU A 371 12.13 -6.91 -4.98
CA GLU A 371 10.93 -7.74 -4.79
C GLU A 371 9.65 -6.97 -5.12
N ASN A 372 9.50 -5.78 -4.52
CA ASN A 372 8.32 -4.92 -4.66
C ASN A 372 8.75 -3.45 -4.70
N LEU A 373 7.87 -2.57 -5.21
CA LEU A 373 8.07 -1.12 -5.16
C LEU A 373 6.86 -0.44 -4.55
N PHE A 374 7.02 0.07 -3.32
CA PHE A 374 6.01 0.85 -2.61
C PHE A 374 6.37 2.35 -2.57
N GLU A 375 5.37 3.18 -2.28
CA GLU A 375 5.53 4.62 -1.99
C GLU A 375 6.36 5.39 -3.05
N ILE A 376 6.10 5.10 -4.33
CA ILE A 376 6.85 5.70 -5.42
C ILE A 376 6.73 7.22 -5.43
N SER A 377 7.86 7.90 -5.60
CA SER A 377 7.96 9.36 -5.69
C SER A 377 8.99 9.77 -6.73
N GLU A 378 8.82 10.90 -7.42
CA GLU A 378 9.85 11.40 -8.33
C GLU A 378 10.91 12.22 -7.58
N ASP A 379 12.18 11.99 -7.88
CA ASP A 379 13.29 12.79 -7.38
C ASP A 379 13.19 14.22 -7.92
N SER A 380 12.86 15.16 -7.04
CA SER A 380 12.78 16.59 -7.35
C SER A 380 14.04 17.19 -7.98
N ASN A 381 15.22 16.56 -7.83
CA ASN A 381 16.47 17.04 -8.41
C ASN A 381 16.78 16.41 -9.78
N LYS A 382 16.03 15.39 -10.20
CA LYS A 382 16.30 14.65 -11.44
C LYS A 382 15.02 14.05 -12.03
N ALA A 383 14.42 14.78 -12.96
CA ALA A 383 13.28 14.34 -13.75
C ALA A 383 13.48 12.91 -14.34
N GLY A 384 12.48 12.06 -14.15
CA GLY A 384 12.48 10.66 -14.58
C GLY A 384 13.29 9.71 -13.71
N ARG A 385 13.85 10.18 -12.58
CA ARG A 385 14.37 9.31 -11.52
C ARG A 385 13.29 9.14 -10.46
N TYR A 386 12.89 7.91 -10.20
CA TYR A 386 11.89 7.57 -9.20
C TYR A 386 12.56 6.93 -8.00
N LEU A 387 12.14 7.35 -6.81
CA LEU A 387 12.48 6.78 -5.52
C LEU A 387 11.32 5.89 -5.08
N ALA A 388 11.61 4.79 -4.39
CA ALA A 388 10.60 3.87 -3.90
C ALA A 388 11.18 3.03 -2.76
N ILE A 389 10.28 2.29 -2.09
CA ILE A 389 10.64 1.33 -1.05
C ILE A 389 10.57 -0.09 -1.60
N ASN A 390 11.69 -0.82 -1.52
CA ASN A 390 11.77 -2.25 -1.73
C ASN A 390 11.62 -2.99 -0.40
N ALA A 391 10.55 -3.78 -0.28
CA ALA A 391 10.19 -4.49 0.93
C ALA A 391 9.36 -5.75 0.61
N PRO A 392 9.29 -6.73 1.54
CA PRO A 392 8.30 -7.80 1.43
C PRO A 392 6.88 -7.24 1.57
N GLU A 393 5.91 -8.02 1.14
CA GLU A 393 4.49 -7.73 1.28
C GLU A 393 4.05 -7.54 2.75
N PHE A 394 4.64 -8.32 3.68
CA PHE A 394 4.26 -8.36 5.08
C PHE A 394 5.44 -8.18 6.03
N GLY A 395 5.11 -7.74 7.26
CA GLY A 395 6.02 -7.69 8.40
C GLY A 395 6.89 -6.43 8.45
N THR A 396 6.63 -5.46 7.58
CA THR A 396 7.44 -4.23 7.49
C THR A 396 6.62 -2.96 7.42
N HIS A 397 5.29 -3.05 7.39
CA HIS A 397 4.39 -1.89 7.24
C HIS A 397 4.72 -1.05 6.00
N GLY A 398 5.04 -1.72 4.89
CA GLY A 398 5.45 -1.09 3.63
C GLY A 398 6.80 -0.36 3.69
N ALA A 399 7.53 -0.44 4.81
CA ALA A 399 8.84 0.16 4.97
C ALA A 399 9.96 -0.81 4.59
N GLY A 400 11.14 -0.30 4.23
CA GLY A 400 12.25 -1.17 3.84
C GLY A 400 13.39 -0.43 3.19
N GLN A 401 13.96 -1.04 2.16
CA GLN A 401 15.11 -0.51 1.45
C GLN A 401 14.70 0.62 0.51
N ILE A 402 15.37 1.77 0.64
CA ILE A 402 15.20 2.88 -0.31
C ILE A 402 15.99 2.55 -1.57
N VAL A 403 15.28 2.53 -2.69
CA VAL A 403 15.85 2.29 -4.02
C VAL A 403 15.50 3.42 -4.98
N ALA A 404 16.20 3.48 -6.10
CA ALA A 404 15.85 4.38 -7.19
C ALA A 404 15.94 3.70 -8.55
N LEU A 405 15.13 4.15 -9.50
CA LEU A 405 15.22 3.76 -10.90
C LEU A 405 15.13 4.99 -11.80
N TYR A 406 15.90 5.00 -12.89
CA TYR A 406 15.86 6.06 -13.89
C TYR A 406 15.09 5.58 -15.13
N ALA A 407 13.89 6.13 -15.32
CA ALA A 407 12.94 5.76 -16.36
C ALA A 407 12.20 7.00 -16.94
N PRO A 408 12.93 8.01 -17.49
CA PRO A 408 12.27 9.10 -18.20
C PRO A 408 11.55 8.56 -19.45
N PRO A 409 10.60 9.30 -20.05
CA PRO A 409 9.85 8.84 -21.22
C PRO A 409 10.74 8.33 -22.36
N ASN A 410 10.32 7.23 -22.99
CA ASN A 410 11.03 6.55 -24.09
C ASN A 410 12.38 5.92 -23.72
N TYR A 411 12.76 5.89 -22.44
CA TYR A 411 13.96 5.17 -22.02
C TYR A 411 13.71 3.66 -22.08
N ASN A 412 14.61 2.94 -22.76
CA ASN A 412 14.46 1.50 -22.98
C ASN A 412 14.51 0.73 -21.65
N ALA A 413 13.49 -0.10 -21.39
CA ALA A 413 13.39 -0.97 -20.22
C ALA A 413 14.66 -1.77 -19.96
N ASP A 414 15.25 -2.40 -20.98
CA ASP A 414 16.47 -3.22 -20.88
C ASP A 414 17.71 -2.43 -20.40
N LYS A 415 17.61 -1.10 -20.33
CA LYS A 415 18.68 -0.18 -19.86
C LYS A 415 18.37 0.45 -18.51
N ILE A 416 17.18 0.22 -17.96
CA ILE A 416 16.82 0.66 -16.61
C ILE A 416 17.67 -0.11 -15.60
N LYS A 417 18.16 0.60 -14.59
CA LYS A 417 18.92 0.03 -13.47
C LYS A 417 18.26 0.44 -12.17
N ILE A 418 18.38 -0.42 -11.17
CA ILE A 418 18.07 -0.08 -9.79
C ILE A 418 19.35 0.40 -9.11
N ASP A 419 19.26 1.55 -8.45
CA ASP A 419 20.26 2.04 -7.50
C ASP A 419 19.77 1.73 -6.08
N TYR A 420 20.54 0.99 -5.31
CA TYR A 420 20.30 0.84 -3.86
C TYR A 420 20.80 2.10 -3.14
N LEU A 421 19.88 2.86 -2.53
CA LEU A 421 20.21 4.07 -1.80
C LEU A 421 20.43 3.82 -0.31
N SER A 422 19.69 2.86 0.25
CA SER A 422 20.00 2.25 1.55
C SER A 422 20.57 0.85 1.38
N ASN A 423 21.16 0.34 2.46
CA ASN A 423 21.76 -0.99 2.49
C ASN A 423 20.71 -2.07 2.17
N PRO A 424 21.00 -3.07 1.31
CA PRO A 424 20.10 -4.20 1.07
C PRO A 424 19.63 -4.94 2.33
N GLU A 425 20.41 -4.95 3.41
CA GLU A 425 20.00 -5.52 4.70
C GLU A 425 18.73 -4.87 5.28
N THR A 426 18.35 -3.67 4.83
CA THR A 426 17.11 -3.01 5.28
C THR A 426 15.88 -3.40 4.45
N SER A 427 15.99 -4.32 3.49
CA SER A 427 14.85 -4.68 2.63
C SER A 427 13.80 -5.53 3.35
N SER A 428 14.05 -5.99 4.57
CA SER A 428 13.12 -6.79 5.37
C SER A 428 13.32 -6.56 6.87
N TYR A 429 12.43 -7.11 7.69
CA TYR A 429 12.53 -7.07 9.14
C TYR A 429 13.58 -8.07 9.65
N SER A 430 14.21 -7.76 10.78
CA SER A 430 15.17 -8.65 11.44
C SER A 430 14.97 -8.69 12.95
N ASN A 431 15.12 -9.88 13.52
CA ASN A 431 15.15 -10.06 14.98
C ASN A 431 16.53 -9.70 15.59
N GLU A 432 17.52 -9.49 14.74
CA GLU A 432 18.91 -9.17 15.13
C GLU A 432 19.28 -7.74 14.70
N SER A 433 20.20 -7.13 15.44
CA SER A 433 20.76 -5.83 15.06
C SER A 433 21.50 -5.96 13.73
N LEU A 434 21.10 -5.18 12.73
CA LEU A 434 21.77 -5.15 11.43
C LEU A 434 23.17 -4.54 11.58
N THR A 435 24.18 -5.22 11.05
CA THR A 435 25.59 -4.85 11.25
C THR A 435 26.01 -3.60 10.46
N ASN A 436 25.29 -3.28 9.38
CA ASN A 436 25.69 -2.24 8.43
C ASN A 436 24.68 -1.09 8.33
N THR A 437 23.81 -0.90 9.32
CA THR A 437 22.75 0.11 9.28
C THR A 437 22.54 0.79 10.63
N GLU A 438 22.28 2.10 10.62
CA GLU A 438 21.84 2.82 11.81
C GLU A 438 20.33 2.58 12.03
N GLY A 439 19.94 1.41 12.53
CA GLY A 439 18.53 1.14 12.80
C GLY A 439 18.20 -0.31 13.14
N LEU A 440 17.09 -0.47 13.87
CA LEU A 440 16.42 -1.75 14.08
C LEU A 440 15.13 -1.68 13.25
N TYR A 441 15.04 -2.45 12.16
CA TYR A 441 13.82 -2.57 11.35
C TYR A 441 13.06 -3.78 11.88
N ARG A 442 11.97 -3.51 12.61
CA ARG A 442 11.10 -4.50 13.25
C ARG A 442 9.70 -4.43 12.70
#